data_AF-A0A3N0ER68-F1
#
_entry.id   AF-A0A3N0ER68-F1
#
_cell.length_a   1.000
_cell.length_b   1.000
_cell.length_c   1.000
_cell.angle_alpha   90.00
_cell.angle_beta   90.00
_cell.angle_gamma   90.00
#
_symmetry.space_group_name_H-M   'P 1'
#
loop_
_entity.id
_entity.type
_entity.pdbx_description
1 polymer ?
#
loop_
_entity_poly.entity_id
_entity_poly.type
_entity_poly.pdbx_seq_one_letter_code
_entity_poly.pdbx_strand_id
1 'polypeptide(L)'
;MKKLVFIFLGVLLFPACNKPPNYDLAIQNVAVFDSKNKKVLKNKTVLINKDSIAAIINASQESNAIHVIEGNGRLLIPGFIDTHTHLGQLYAIGDDVAPEYIDDSYRKRLSETYLKYGTTTIVSMGDPEEWMDIALNWQKNPSPDYPNLFISGGALISDEEREPVQHHVEILSPEDGKRKIREYAELGVKHIKLYSRLRKPEMKAILSEAEKQNINASGHIQFRETVPDAVDLGLKNFEHFFTLVSSVFDYGNHWEPFVKKYKLERTGTLDEFAADMALFFDYIANTPELKAKMDALLDKMASEGVTISTTINVLASATGDTDFYTSFNSFPLRSTPYIPTNTDSFREQASIGFGTMMKVLKTAHDKGIKIRIGTDCKYGGRALLSELMLLYKAGFSIKEILQIATWNGAEAMKIAAEYGSIEVGKKADLVLFDKNPFTNHENFLSKKTVIKGGKEFVPKENKIQQMLARINEKGVATAIQWYNGSEEKPLNGIELNEVGHQLLKSGNVKEAISIFKLNTAFFHNRKVYATHHFMEESLIDEGKYLLYKEMNKEAVEICEYTVGMFPNSSAAYQSLAEAYLADGNKELAIQNYKKAIELDPKNNLVIQALKRLSKL
;
A
#
# COMPACT_ATOMS: atom_id res chain seq x y z
N MET A 1 39.01 -20.11 82.82
CA MET A 1 39.34 -19.09 81.79
C MET A 1 39.27 -19.73 80.41
N LYS A 2 38.19 -19.50 79.64
CA LYS A 2 38.11 -19.85 78.21
C LYS A 2 37.72 -18.56 77.49
N LYS A 3 38.62 -17.98 76.69
CA LYS A 3 38.35 -16.79 75.87
C LYS A 3 37.70 -17.26 74.56
N LEU A 4 36.44 -16.88 74.33
CA LEU A 4 35.80 -16.98 73.02
C LEU A 4 36.35 -15.85 72.14
N VAL A 5 36.93 -16.20 70.99
CA VAL A 5 37.32 -15.26 69.93
C VAL A 5 36.15 -15.19 68.95
N PHE A 6 35.49 -14.04 68.87
CA PHE A 6 34.52 -13.74 67.82
C PHE A 6 35.29 -13.21 66.60
N ILE A 7 35.26 -13.97 65.49
CA ILE A 7 35.72 -13.52 64.18
C ILE A 7 34.56 -12.77 63.53
N PHE A 8 34.69 -11.45 63.40
CA PHE A 8 33.77 -10.61 62.63
C PHE A 8 34.12 -10.76 61.14
N LEU A 9 33.31 -11.49 60.39
CA LEU A 9 33.39 -11.54 58.93
C LEU A 9 32.75 -10.26 58.39
N GLY A 10 33.56 -9.25 58.08
CA GLY A 10 33.10 -8.02 57.43
C GLY A 10 32.73 -8.30 55.98
N VAL A 11 31.43 -8.40 55.68
CA VAL A 11 30.91 -8.37 54.32
C VAL A 11 31.02 -6.93 53.82
N LEU A 12 32.02 -6.66 52.98
CA LEU A 12 32.13 -5.43 52.20
C LEU A 12 31.02 -5.42 51.13
N LEU A 13 29.85 -4.89 51.49
CA LEU A 13 28.84 -4.46 50.53
C LEU A 13 29.37 -3.20 49.84
N PHE A 14 30.03 -3.36 48.68
CA PHE A 14 30.21 -2.25 47.76
C PHE A 14 28.82 -1.86 47.24
N PRO A 15 28.32 -0.63 47.49
CA PRO A 15 27.17 -0.15 46.76
C PRO A 15 27.63 0.01 45.32
N ALA A 16 27.22 -0.91 44.44
CA ALA A 16 27.31 -0.71 43.01
C ALA A 16 26.48 0.54 42.70
N CYS A 17 27.16 1.69 42.64
CA CYS A 17 26.57 2.96 42.26
C CYS A 17 26.34 2.90 40.75
N ASN A 18 25.33 2.13 40.33
CA ASN A 18 24.84 2.16 38.97
C ASN A 18 24.30 3.57 38.74
N LYS A 19 25.08 4.42 38.06
CA LYS A 19 24.59 5.72 37.60
C LYS A 19 23.28 5.49 36.85
N PRO A 20 22.24 6.31 37.08
CA PRO A 20 21.00 6.16 36.33
C PRO A 20 21.28 6.26 34.82
N PRO A 21 20.53 5.52 33.99
CA PRO A 21 20.69 5.58 32.54
C PRO A 21 20.39 7.00 32.05
N ASN A 22 21.23 7.49 31.15
CA ASN A 22 21.11 8.83 30.57
C ASN A 22 20.25 8.84 29.29
N TYR A 23 19.98 7.65 28.76
CA TYR A 23 19.28 7.43 27.50
C TYR A 23 18.22 6.33 27.62
N ASP A 24 17.14 6.44 26.85
CA ASP A 24 16.11 5.40 26.82
C ASP A 24 16.58 4.19 26.00
N LEU A 25 17.22 4.43 24.86
CA LEU A 25 17.71 3.38 23.96
C LEU A 25 19.10 3.74 23.39
N ALA A 26 20.00 2.76 23.35
CA ALA A 26 21.25 2.81 22.62
C ALA A 26 21.30 1.73 21.54
N ILE A 27 21.58 2.12 20.30
CA ILE A 27 21.89 1.19 19.19
C ILE A 27 23.41 1.22 19.01
N GLN A 28 24.11 0.24 19.57
CA GLN A 28 25.56 0.23 19.71
C GLN A 28 26.26 -0.42 18.52
N ASN A 29 27.49 0.00 18.24
CA ASN A 29 28.35 -0.60 17.22
C ASN A 29 27.62 -0.82 15.87
N VAL A 30 27.17 0.25 15.24
CA VAL A 30 26.52 0.23 13.92
C VAL A 30 27.31 0.98 12.87
N ALA A 31 27.06 0.66 11.60
CA ALA A 31 27.40 1.50 10.47
C ALA A 31 26.18 2.39 10.13
N VAL A 32 26.28 3.70 10.34
CA VAL A 32 25.21 4.68 10.10
C VAL A 32 25.26 5.14 8.65
N PHE A 33 24.18 5.00 7.91
CA PHE A 33 24.04 5.60 6.58
C PHE A 33 23.57 7.06 6.70
N ASP A 34 24.42 7.97 6.24
CA ASP A 34 24.09 9.36 6.01
C ASP A 34 23.39 9.48 4.65
N SER A 35 22.06 9.50 4.68
CA SER A 35 21.21 9.56 3.49
C SER A 35 21.39 10.83 2.66
N LYS A 36 21.77 11.95 3.27
CA LYS A 36 21.95 13.23 2.56
C LYS A 36 23.21 13.19 1.71
N ASN A 37 24.31 12.70 2.29
CA ASN A 37 25.62 12.73 1.64
C ASN A 37 26.03 11.40 1.00
N LYS A 38 25.16 10.36 1.05
CA LYS A 38 25.42 9.02 0.53
C LYS A 38 26.70 8.39 1.12
N LYS A 39 26.92 8.59 2.42
CA LYS A 39 28.11 8.11 3.15
C LYS A 39 27.74 7.08 4.21
N VAL A 40 28.68 6.19 4.52
CA VAL A 40 28.54 5.22 5.61
C VAL A 40 29.55 5.55 6.70
N LEU A 41 29.07 5.87 7.89
CA LEU A 41 29.86 6.17 9.08
C LEU A 41 29.94 4.91 9.94
N LYS A 42 31.10 4.25 9.95
CA LYS A 42 31.32 3.01 10.70
C LYS A 42 31.56 3.28 12.19
N ASN A 43 31.39 2.23 13.01
CA ASN A 43 31.75 2.20 14.44
C ASN A 43 31.08 3.32 15.23
N LYS A 44 29.76 3.45 15.07
CA LYS A 44 28.94 4.45 15.76
C LYS A 44 28.01 3.82 16.78
N THR A 45 27.63 4.61 17.77
CA THR A 45 26.51 4.33 18.67
C THR A 45 25.50 5.47 18.54
N VAL A 46 24.24 5.13 18.32
CA VAL A 46 23.13 6.09 18.24
C VAL A 46 22.34 6.02 19.54
N LEU A 47 22.22 7.15 20.23
CA LEU A 47 21.56 7.29 21.53
C LEU A 47 20.25 8.04 21.37
N ILE A 48 19.19 7.54 21.99
CA ILE A 48 17.82 8.00 21.80
C ILE A 48 17.20 8.35 23.16
N ASN A 49 16.49 9.48 23.19
CA ASN A 49 15.64 9.90 24.29
C ASN A 49 14.23 10.16 23.76
N LYS A 50 13.25 9.55 24.42
CA LYS A 50 11.85 9.51 24.00
C LYS A 50 11.75 9.05 22.55
N ASP A 51 11.41 9.97 21.65
CA ASP A 51 11.21 9.71 20.23
C ASP A 51 12.32 10.30 19.35
N SER A 52 13.39 10.84 19.94
CA SER A 52 14.37 11.67 19.23
C SER A 52 15.81 11.19 19.44
N ILE A 53 16.64 11.34 18.40
CA ILE A 53 18.07 11.02 18.43
C ILE A 53 18.77 12.07 19.29
N ALA A 54 19.25 11.66 20.46
CA ALA A 54 19.90 12.53 21.43
C ALA A 54 21.39 12.76 21.11
N ALA A 55 22.08 11.72 20.64
CA ALA A 55 23.50 11.81 20.29
C ALA A 55 23.93 10.71 19.31
N ILE A 56 24.99 10.98 18.56
CA ILE A 56 25.70 9.99 17.73
C ILE A 56 27.18 10.04 18.11
N ILE A 57 27.67 8.99 18.75
CA ILE A 57 29.04 8.92 19.30
C ILE A 57 29.84 7.80 18.64
N ASN A 58 31.16 7.76 18.85
CA ASN A 58 31.96 6.60 18.44
C ASN A 58 31.64 5.41 19.34
N ALA A 59 31.64 4.20 18.78
CA ALA A 59 31.34 2.97 19.52
C ALA A 59 32.31 2.67 20.68
N SER A 60 33.51 3.28 20.66
CA SER A 60 34.49 3.18 21.75
C SER A 60 34.18 4.09 22.95
N GLN A 61 33.22 5.02 22.82
CA GLN A 61 32.83 5.93 23.88
C GLN A 61 31.73 5.27 24.74
N GLU A 62 31.89 5.31 26.06
CA GLU A 62 30.91 4.74 26.98
C GLU A 62 29.58 5.49 26.92
N SER A 63 28.49 4.74 27.04
CA SER A 63 27.13 5.26 27.18
C SER A 63 26.31 4.32 28.06
N ASN A 64 25.30 4.86 28.74
CA ASN A 64 24.40 4.09 29.59
C ASN A 64 22.96 4.37 29.18
N ALA A 65 22.23 3.32 28.78
CA ALA A 65 20.86 3.39 28.33
C ALA A 65 19.99 2.32 29.00
N ILE A 66 18.69 2.58 29.13
CA ILE A 66 17.72 1.61 29.69
C ILE A 66 17.68 0.34 28.83
N HIS A 67 17.62 0.52 27.51
CA HIS A 67 17.64 -0.56 26.53
C HIS A 67 18.86 -0.44 25.61
N VAL A 68 19.45 -1.57 25.26
CA VAL A 68 20.60 -1.65 24.36
C VAL A 68 20.30 -2.65 23.25
N ILE A 69 20.45 -2.20 22.00
CA ILE A 69 20.44 -3.04 20.80
C ILE A 69 21.87 -3.13 20.28
N GLU A 70 22.43 -4.34 20.29
CA GLU A 70 23.77 -4.57 19.75
C GLU A 70 23.76 -4.66 18.23
N GLY A 71 24.39 -3.69 17.58
CA GLY A 71 24.46 -3.58 16.12
C GLY A 71 25.46 -4.53 15.47
N ASN A 72 26.57 -4.88 16.13
CA ASN A 72 27.61 -5.77 15.58
C ASN A 72 28.13 -5.36 14.17
N GLY A 73 28.27 -4.06 13.94
CA GLY A 73 28.67 -3.45 12.67
C GLY A 73 27.58 -3.42 11.60
N ARG A 74 26.34 -3.85 11.90
CA ARG A 74 25.21 -3.84 10.96
C ARG A 74 24.86 -2.44 10.50
N LEU A 75 24.22 -2.37 9.33
CA LEU A 75 23.83 -1.11 8.69
C LEU A 75 22.55 -0.56 9.33
N LEU A 76 22.65 0.64 9.90
CA LEU A 76 21.53 1.44 10.39
C LEU A 76 21.23 2.56 9.39
N ILE A 77 19.98 2.64 8.94
CA ILE A 77 19.48 3.67 8.03
C ILE A 77 18.28 4.40 8.67
N PRO A 78 17.89 5.60 8.19
CA PRO A 78 16.56 6.13 8.47
C PRO A 78 15.48 5.18 7.99
N GLY A 79 14.32 5.18 8.63
CA GLY A 79 13.17 4.41 8.15
C GLY A 79 12.74 4.85 6.75
N PHE A 80 12.24 3.89 5.96
CA PHE A 80 11.82 4.17 4.59
C PHE A 80 10.60 5.08 4.56
N ILE A 81 10.52 5.90 3.50
CA ILE A 81 9.45 6.84 3.26
C ILE A 81 8.79 6.48 1.93
N ASP A 82 7.52 6.09 1.99
CA ASP A 82 6.68 5.88 0.81
C ASP A 82 5.87 7.14 0.52
N THR A 83 6.18 7.79 -0.60
CA THR A 83 5.60 9.08 -0.95
C THR A 83 4.33 8.97 -1.80
N HIS A 84 3.84 7.76 -2.05
CA HIS A 84 2.60 7.56 -2.80
C HIS A 84 1.91 6.27 -2.38
N THR A 85 0.90 6.42 -1.54
CA THR A 85 0.05 5.32 -1.08
C THR A 85 -1.42 5.73 -1.17
N HIS A 86 -2.32 4.75 -1.05
CA HIS A 86 -3.76 4.99 -0.92
C HIS A 86 -4.31 4.12 0.22
N LEU A 87 -4.97 4.75 1.19
CA LEU A 87 -5.66 4.02 2.25
C LEU A 87 -6.85 3.27 1.66
N GLY A 88 -7.52 3.84 0.64
CA GLY A 88 -8.59 3.19 -0.11
C GLY A 88 -8.19 1.80 -0.60
N GLN A 89 -7.08 1.70 -1.33
CA GLN A 89 -6.54 0.43 -1.83
C GLN A 89 -6.15 -0.52 -0.69
N LEU A 90 -5.59 0.01 0.40
CA LEU A 90 -5.18 -0.81 1.54
C LEU A 90 -6.40 -1.41 2.25
N TYR A 91 -7.45 -0.64 2.47
CA TYR A 91 -8.61 -1.05 3.25
C TYR A 91 -9.69 -1.75 2.43
N ALA A 92 -9.60 -1.64 1.11
CA ALA A 92 -10.47 -2.36 0.22
C ALA A 92 -10.40 -3.89 0.45
N ILE A 93 -11.57 -4.51 0.35
CA ILE A 93 -11.80 -5.94 0.50
C ILE A 93 -12.65 -6.39 -0.71
N GLY A 94 -12.57 -7.67 -1.12
CA GLY A 94 -13.33 -8.17 -2.27
C GLY A 94 -12.93 -7.46 -3.56
N ASP A 95 -13.91 -6.86 -4.23
CA ASP A 95 -13.84 -6.10 -5.50
C ASP A 95 -13.10 -4.76 -5.42
N ASP A 96 -12.12 -4.66 -4.52
CA ASP A 96 -11.39 -3.45 -4.21
C ASP A 96 -12.30 -2.26 -3.81
N VAL A 97 -13.48 -2.55 -3.23
CA VAL A 97 -14.39 -1.56 -2.65
C VAL A 97 -13.84 -1.13 -1.29
N ALA A 98 -13.43 0.12 -1.19
CA ALA A 98 -13.07 0.75 0.07
C ALA A 98 -14.30 0.83 1.00
N PRO A 99 -14.13 0.67 2.33
CA PRO A 99 -15.24 0.80 3.26
C PRO A 99 -15.84 2.21 3.23
N GLU A 100 -17.13 2.37 3.50
CA GLU A 100 -17.74 3.71 3.53
C GLU A 100 -17.11 4.59 4.64
N TYR A 101 -16.83 3.98 5.80
CA TYR A 101 -16.21 4.63 6.95
C TYR A 101 -15.06 3.80 7.51
N ILE A 102 -14.09 4.47 8.12
CA ILE A 102 -13.02 3.85 8.88
C ILE A 102 -12.96 4.40 10.31
N ASP A 103 -12.50 3.57 11.24
CA ASP A 103 -12.24 3.93 12.64
C ASP A 103 -10.82 3.50 13.04
N ASP A 104 -10.42 3.73 14.31
CA ASP A 104 -9.08 3.44 14.81
C ASP A 104 -8.65 1.96 14.66
N SER A 105 -9.60 1.02 14.55
CA SER A 105 -9.28 -0.40 14.34
C SER A 105 -8.55 -0.65 13.02
N TYR A 106 -8.78 0.18 11.99
CA TYR A 106 -8.12 0.09 10.69
C TYR A 106 -6.64 0.48 10.74
N ARG A 107 -6.22 1.24 11.76
CA ARG A 107 -4.82 1.69 11.92
C ARG A 107 -3.85 0.51 12.06
N LYS A 108 -4.29 -0.61 12.66
CA LYS A 108 -3.50 -1.85 12.81
C LYS A 108 -2.98 -2.39 11.48
N ARG A 109 -3.76 -2.32 10.42
CA ARG A 109 -3.36 -2.81 9.10
C ARG A 109 -2.18 -2.03 8.53
N LEU A 110 -2.02 -0.75 8.87
CA LEU A 110 -0.84 0.05 8.47
C LEU A 110 0.46 -0.52 9.06
N SER A 111 0.42 -0.93 10.33
CA SER A 111 1.58 -1.53 11.00
C SER A 111 2.01 -2.83 10.30
N GLU A 112 1.04 -3.69 10.00
CA GLU A 112 1.26 -4.99 9.35
C GLU A 112 1.71 -4.86 7.89
N THR A 113 1.34 -3.80 7.19
CA THR A 113 1.67 -3.59 5.77
C THR A 113 2.97 -2.79 5.60
N TYR A 114 3.33 -1.89 6.51
CA TYR A 114 4.46 -0.98 6.32
C TYR A 114 5.62 -1.23 7.31
N LEU A 115 5.37 -1.19 8.62
CA LEU A 115 6.45 -1.20 9.62
C LEU A 115 7.30 -2.46 9.55
N LYS A 116 6.69 -3.64 9.37
CA LYS A 116 7.45 -4.91 9.32
C LYS A 116 8.49 -4.98 8.19
N TYR A 117 8.36 -4.15 7.15
CA TYR A 117 9.30 -4.07 6.03
C TYR A 117 10.28 -2.90 6.16
N GLY A 118 10.16 -2.07 7.20
CA GLY A 118 10.99 -0.90 7.46
C GLY A 118 10.44 0.43 6.94
N THR A 119 9.20 0.45 6.43
CA THR A 119 8.54 1.71 6.01
C THR A 119 7.92 2.37 7.22
N THR A 120 8.48 3.49 7.67
CA THR A 120 8.09 4.18 8.91
C THR A 120 7.25 5.43 8.65
N THR A 121 7.22 5.93 7.41
CA THR A 121 6.44 7.10 7.02
C THR A 121 5.78 6.86 5.68
N ILE A 122 4.50 7.22 5.58
CA ILE A 122 3.72 7.15 4.36
C ILE A 122 2.94 8.46 4.16
N VAL A 123 2.63 8.78 2.91
CA VAL A 123 1.62 9.79 2.57
C VAL A 123 0.54 9.16 1.70
N SER A 124 -0.71 9.44 2.04
CA SER A 124 -1.85 9.03 1.23
C SER A 124 -2.19 10.11 0.21
N MET A 125 -2.23 9.73 -1.07
CA MET A 125 -2.28 10.61 -2.24
C MET A 125 -3.66 10.68 -2.89
N GLY A 126 -4.71 10.63 -2.07
CA GLY A 126 -6.10 10.71 -2.52
C GLY A 126 -6.95 9.64 -1.83
N ASP A 127 -7.78 10.06 -0.89
CA ASP A 127 -8.75 9.22 -0.17
C ASP A 127 -10.08 9.98 -0.01
N PRO A 128 -11.19 9.28 0.30
CA PRO A 128 -12.46 9.95 0.57
C PRO A 128 -12.36 11.01 1.68
N GLU A 129 -13.02 12.15 1.50
CA GLU A 129 -12.98 13.26 2.47
C GLU A 129 -13.62 12.86 3.81
N GLU A 130 -14.55 11.90 3.80
CA GLU A 130 -15.22 11.33 4.97
C GLU A 130 -14.23 10.66 5.94
N TRP A 131 -13.05 10.28 5.47
CA TRP A 131 -12.00 9.67 6.29
C TRP A 131 -11.03 10.68 6.89
N MET A 132 -11.11 11.96 6.50
CA MET A 132 -10.13 12.96 6.89
C MET A 132 -10.05 13.17 8.40
N ASP A 133 -11.19 13.14 9.11
CA ASP A 133 -11.20 13.38 10.56
C ASP A 133 -10.34 12.36 11.32
N ILE A 134 -10.56 11.07 11.05
CA ILE A 134 -9.81 9.98 11.70
C ILE A 134 -8.36 9.93 11.20
N ALA A 135 -8.12 10.14 9.90
CA ALA A 135 -6.76 10.11 9.35
C ALA A 135 -5.91 11.31 9.83
N LEU A 136 -6.49 12.52 9.95
CA LEU A 136 -5.83 13.68 10.55
C LEU A 136 -5.60 13.47 12.04
N ASN A 137 -6.52 12.81 12.75
CA ASN A 137 -6.29 12.43 14.13
C ASN A 137 -5.07 11.49 14.27
N TRP A 138 -4.92 10.52 13.37
CA TRP A 138 -3.72 9.65 13.34
C TRP A 138 -2.43 10.39 13.01
N GLN A 139 -2.49 11.36 12.07
CA GLN A 139 -1.36 12.22 11.73
C GLN A 139 -0.94 13.09 12.92
N LYS A 140 -1.90 13.71 13.61
CA LYS A 140 -1.66 14.59 14.78
C LYS A 140 -1.20 13.81 16.02
N ASN A 141 -1.60 12.55 16.12
CA ASN A 141 -1.26 11.66 17.24
C ASN A 141 -0.42 10.47 16.74
N PRO A 142 0.87 10.69 16.40
CA PRO A 142 1.75 9.62 15.98
C PRO A 142 1.99 8.63 17.12
N SER A 143 2.16 7.36 16.79
CA SER A 143 2.44 6.29 17.76
C SER A 143 3.56 5.40 17.24
N PRO A 144 4.46 4.90 18.11
CA PRO A 144 5.45 3.88 17.78
C PRO A 144 4.89 2.60 17.14
N ASP A 145 3.60 2.30 17.33
CA ASP A 145 2.96 1.09 16.82
C ASP A 145 2.56 1.19 15.33
N TYR A 146 2.60 2.39 14.73
CA TYR A 146 2.12 2.65 13.36
C TYR A 146 3.11 3.51 12.58
N PRO A 147 3.12 3.47 11.23
CA PRO A 147 3.87 4.45 10.46
C PRO A 147 3.34 5.87 10.70
N ASN A 148 4.18 6.89 10.53
CA ASN A 148 3.67 8.26 10.41
C ASN A 148 2.82 8.33 9.15
N LEU A 149 1.61 8.86 9.29
CA LEU A 149 0.69 9.06 8.18
C LEU A 149 0.59 10.55 7.89
N PHE A 150 0.81 10.91 6.63
CA PHE A 150 0.44 12.20 6.08
C PHE A 150 -0.73 12.00 5.09
N ILE A 151 -1.64 12.95 4.99
CA ILE A 151 -2.76 12.85 4.04
C ILE A 151 -2.83 14.06 3.10
N SER A 152 -3.42 13.83 1.93
CA SER A 152 -3.62 14.84 0.89
C SER A 152 -5.07 15.31 0.73
N GLY A 153 -6.00 14.74 1.51
CA GLY A 153 -7.44 14.82 1.23
C GLY A 153 -7.81 14.04 -0.04
N GLY A 154 -8.90 14.44 -0.69
CA GLY A 154 -9.29 13.91 -1.98
C GLY A 154 -8.41 14.43 -3.12
N ALA A 155 -8.33 13.67 -4.22
CA ALA A 155 -7.58 14.08 -5.40
C ALA A 155 -8.40 15.11 -6.21
N LEU A 156 -7.83 16.29 -6.43
CA LEU A 156 -8.54 17.44 -7.00
C LEU A 156 -8.66 17.34 -8.54
N ILE A 157 -9.88 17.42 -9.06
CA ILE A 157 -10.19 17.44 -10.50
C ILE A 157 -11.09 18.63 -10.83
N SER A 158 -11.08 19.12 -12.07
CA SER A 158 -12.07 20.10 -12.51
C SER A 158 -13.42 19.45 -12.78
N ASP A 159 -14.49 20.22 -12.54
CA ASP A 159 -15.82 19.90 -13.03
C ASP A 159 -15.85 19.89 -14.56
N GLU A 160 -16.36 18.77 -15.08
CA GLU A 160 -16.54 18.51 -16.50
C GLU A 160 -17.90 17.89 -16.79
N GLU A 161 -18.91 18.23 -15.95
CA GLU A 161 -20.30 17.78 -16.07
C GLU A 161 -20.41 16.25 -16.08
N ARG A 162 -19.59 15.59 -15.27
CA ARG A 162 -19.53 14.13 -15.16
C ARG A 162 -19.25 13.74 -13.72
N GLU A 163 -19.83 12.63 -13.29
CA GLU A 163 -19.53 12.08 -11.96
C GLU A 163 -18.02 11.90 -11.78
N PRO A 164 -17.44 12.44 -10.70
CA PRO A 164 -16.03 12.25 -10.39
C PRO A 164 -15.72 10.76 -10.25
N VAL A 165 -14.53 10.36 -10.70
CA VAL A 165 -14.03 9.01 -10.40
C VAL A 165 -13.89 8.90 -8.89
N GLN A 166 -14.20 7.73 -8.33
CA GLN A 166 -14.23 7.42 -6.91
C GLN A 166 -13.19 8.22 -6.07
N HIS A 167 -13.67 8.92 -5.03
CA HIS A 167 -12.89 9.67 -4.04
C HIS A 167 -12.12 10.91 -4.56
N HIS A 168 -12.39 11.35 -5.80
CA HIS A 168 -11.91 12.64 -6.28
C HIS A 168 -12.82 13.77 -5.79
N VAL A 169 -12.20 14.93 -5.54
CA VAL A 169 -12.90 16.15 -5.15
C VAL A 169 -13.00 17.04 -6.38
N GLU A 170 -14.24 17.37 -6.72
CA GLU A 170 -14.54 18.21 -7.87
C GLU A 170 -14.35 19.70 -7.53
N ILE A 171 -13.72 20.41 -8.45
CA ILE A 171 -13.41 21.84 -8.35
C ILE A 171 -14.18 22.57 -9.44
N LEU A 172 -15.18 23.35 -9.02
CA LEU A 172 -16.14 23.99 -9.93
C LEU A 172 -15.57 25.23 -10.61
N SER A 173 -14.62 25.90 -9.97
CA SER A 173 -14.02 27.14 -10.46
C SER A 173 -12.67 27.43 -9.81
N PRO A 174 -11.89 28.39 -10.35
CA PRO A 174 -10.65 28.84 -9.69
C PRO A 174 -10.82 29.31 -8.25
N GLU A 175 -11.91 30.02 -7.92
CA GLU A 175 -12.13 30.47 -6.53
C GLU A 175 -12.59 29.32 -5.63
N ASP A 176 -13.35 28.37 -6.18
CA ASP A 176 -13.70 27.14 -5.48
C ASP A 176 -12.46 26.32 -5.10
N GLY A 177 -11.49 26.23 -6.02
CA GLY A 177 -10.18 25.64 -5.77
C GLY A 177 -9.46 26.29 -4.59
N LYS A 178 -9.38 27.64 -4.55
CA LYS A 178 -8.77 28.33 -3.41
C LYS A 178 -9.52 28.09 -2.11
N ARG A 179 -10.86 28.10 -2.14
CA ARG A 179 -11.70 27.84 -0.98
C ARG A 179 -11.41 26.45 -0.40
N LYS A 180 -11.34 25.41 -1.24
CA LYS A 180 -10.98 24.05 -0.82
C LYS A 180 -9.58 23.97 -0.20
N ILE A 181 -8.60 24.71 -0.74
CA ILE A 181 -7.26 24.78 -0.14
C ILE A 181 -7.28 25.45 1.24
N ARG A 182 -8.07 26.50 1.44
CA ARG A 182 -8.23 27.14 2.77
C ARG A 182 -8.89 26.19 3.77
N GLU A 183 -9.94 25.49 3.35
CA GLU A 183 -10.63 24.46 4.15
C GLU A 183 -9.64 23.36 4.60
N TYR A 184 -8.83 22.84 3.69
CA TYR A 184 -7.78 21.86 4.02
C TYR A 184 -6.73 22.44 4.98
N ALA A 185 -6.32 23.69 4.78
CA ALA A 185 -5.38 24.37 5.67
C ALA A 185 -5.93 24.50 7.09
N GLU A 186 -7.21 24.85 7.24
CA GLU A 186 -7.92 24.98 8.52
C GLU A 186 -8.01 23.64 9.27
N LEU A 187 -8.21 22.54 8.55
CA LEU A 187 -8.19 21.17 9.12
C LEU A 187 -6.78 20.71 9.54
N GLY A 188 -5.74 21.36 9.03
CA GLY A 188 -4.33 21.07 9.29
C GLY A 188 -3.68 20.15 8.26
N VAL A 189 -4.28 19.99 7.08
CA VAL A 189 -3.69 19.27 5.94
C VAL A 189 -2.45 20.04 5.44
N LYS A 190 -1.39 19.30 5.09
CA LYS A 190 -0.12 19.86 4.60
C LYS A 190 0.29 19.35 3.22
N HIS A 191 -0.48 18.46 2.65
CA HIS A 191 -0.27 17.90 1.31
C HIS A 191 -1.56 18.00 0.51
N ILE A 192 -1.47 18.17 -0.81
CA ILE A 192 -2.62 18.07 -1.71
C ILE A 192 -2.24 17.32 -2.97
N LYS A 193 -3.24 16.66 -3.57
CA LYS A 193 -3.08 15.94 -4.82
C LYS A 193 -3.86 16.63 -5.94
N LEU A 194 -3.16 17.06 -6.98
CA LEU A 194 -3.73 17.48 -8.25
C LEU A 194 -3.82 16.27 -9.18
N TYR A 195 -4.93 16.14 -9.91
CA TYR A 195 -5.17 14.95 -10.75
C TYR A 195 -5.37 15.31 -12.22
N SER A 196 -5.30 14.28 -13.08
CA SER A 196 -5.09 14.35 -14.53
C SER A 196 -6.14 15.11 -15.35
N ARG A 197 -7.18 15.70 -14.76
CA ARG A 197 -8.19 16.48 -15.51
C ARG A 197 -8.44 17.85 -14.90
N LEU A 198 -7.55 18.31 -14.02
CA LEU A 198 -7.58 19.67 -13.51
C LEU A 198 -7.15 20.65 -14.63
N ARG A 199 -8.01 21.61 -14.97
CA ARG A 199 -7.74 22.61 -16.01
C ARG A 199 -6.78 23.69 -15.48
N LYS A 200 -6.06 24.36 -16.40
CA LYS A 200 -5.10 25.43 -16.08
C LYS A 200 -5.58 26.49 -15.08
N PRO A 201 -6.78 27.08 -15.23
CA PRO A 201 -7.22 28.18 -14.36
C PRO A 201 -7.37 27.73 -12.89
N GLU A 202 -7.96 26.56 -12.68
CA GLU A 202 -8.11 25.92 -11.37
C GLU A 202 -6.75 25.54 -10.79
N MET A 203 -5.90 24.87 -11.58
CA MET A 203 -4.55 24.49 -11.16
C MET A 203 -3.74 25.70 -10.69
N LYS A 204 -3.72 26.78 -11.47
CA LYS A 204 -3.02 28.02 -11.10
C LYS A 204 -3.54 28.62 -9.80
N ALA A 205 -4.87 28.66 -9.63
CA ALA A 205 -5.48 29.19 -8.41
C ALA A 205 -5.18 28.34 -7.18
N ILE A 206 -5.26 27.02 -7.32
CA ILE A 206 -4.93 26.05 -6.27
C ILE A 206 -3.47 26.16 -5.86
N LEU A 207 -2.54 26.15 -6.80
CA LEU A 207 -1.10 26.25 -6.52
C LEU A 207 -0.75 27.57 -5.83
N SER A 208 -1.34 28.69 -6.29
CA SER A 208 -1.13 30.01 -5.66
C SER A 208 -1.67 30.08 -4.23
N GLU A 209 -2.81 29.47 -3.94
CA GLU A 209 -3.33 29.42 -2.57
C GLU A 209 -2.55 28.43 -1.69
N ALA A 210 -2.15 27.28 -2.23
CA ALA A 210 -1.36 26.29 -1.52
C ALA A 210 -0.01 26.87 -1.06
N GLU A 211 0.64 27.68 -1.90
CA GLU A 211 1.85 28.41 -1.53
C GLU A 211 1.61 29.33 -0.32
N LYS A 212 0.53 30.11 -0.31
CA LYS A 212 0.16 30.99 0.82
C LYS A 212 -0.10 30.23 2.12
N GLN A 213 -0.72 29.06 2.02
CA GLN A 213 -1.03 28.20 3.17
C GLN A 213 0.14 27.30 3.59
N ASN A 214 1.28 27.37 2.88
CA ASN A 214 2.42 26.47 3.01
C ASN A 214 2.02 24.98 2.93
N ILE A 215 1.16 24.67 1.97
CA ILE A 215 0.72 23.31 1.63
C ILE A 215 1.57 22.80 0.46
N ASN A 216 2.03 21.56 0.56
CA ASN A 216 2.84 20.91 -0.46
C ASN A 216 1.95 20.26 -1.52
N ALA A 217 2.05 20.69 -2.77
CA ALA A 217 1.29 20.11 -3.88
C ALA A 217 2.07 19.01 -4.60
N SER A 218 1.35 17.93 -4.95
CA SER A 218 1.78 16.80 -5.76
C SER A 218 0.81 16.58 -6.91
N GLY A 219 1.27 16.21 -8.11
CA GLY A 219 0.40 16.09 -9.28
C GLY A 219 0.56 14.80 -10.08
N HIS A 220 -0.55 14.14 -10.42
CA HIS A 220 -0.64 13.26 -11.59
C HIS A 220 -1.19 14.12 -12.72
N ILE A 221 -0.32 14.53 -13.64
CA ILE A 221 -0.64 15.55 -14.66
C ILE A 221 -0.68 14.89 -16.03
N GLN A 222 -1.89 14.73 -16.58
CA GLN A 222 -2.15 14.20 -17.92
C GLN A 222 -3.35 14.94 -18.54
N PHE A 223 -3.76 14.57 -19.75
CA PHE A 223 -4.97 14.96 -20.51
C PHE A 223 -5.29 16.45 -20.74
N ARG A 224 -5.23 17.31 -19.72
CA ARG A 224 -5.55 18.74 -19.79
C ARG A 224 -4.31 19.63 -19.82
N GLU A 225 -3.30 19.28 -19.03
CA GLU A 225 -2.03 20.01 -18.94
C GLU A 225 -0.86 19.05 -19.11
N THR A 226 0.30 19.61 -19.44
CA THR A 226 1.56 18.87 -19.55
C THR A 226 2.43 19.08 -18.31
N VAL A 227 3.40 18.20 -18.08
CA VAL A 227 4.40 18.35 -17.01
C VAL A 227 5.15 19.69 -17.17
N PRO A 228 5.64 20.10 -18.36
CA PRO A 228 6.23 21.42 -18.56
C PRO A 228 5.31 22.59 -18.13
N ASP A 229 4.04 22.57 -18.54
CA ASP A 229 3.07 23.61 -18.17
C ASP A 229 2.86 23.68 -16.65
N ALA A 230 2.71 22.52 -15.99
CA ALA A 230 2.53 22.48 -14.55
C ALA A 230 3.80 22.95 -13.80
N VAL A 231 4.99 22.66 -14.32
CA VAL A 231 6.25 23.21 -13.80
C VAL A 231 6.26 24.74 -13.90
N ASP A 232 5.82 25.30 -15.04
CA ASP A 232 5.74 26.76 -15.25
C ASP A 232 4.70 27.43 -14.33
N LEU A 233 3.71 26.68 -13.86
CA LEU A 233 2.75 27.12 -12.85
C LEU A 233 3.24 26.96 -11.40
N GLY A 234 4.44 26.39 -11.20
CA GLY A 234 5.08 26.25 -9.89
C GLY A 234 4.95 24.87 -9.24
N LEU A 235 4.35 23.87 -9.89
CA LEU A 235 4.31 22.51 -9.36
C LEU A 235 5.70 21.86 -9.46
N LYS A 236 6.19 21.30 -8.34
CA LYS A 236 7.52 20.68 -8.25
C LYS A 236 7.50 19.18 -7.95
N ASN A 237 6.39 18.63 -7.46
CA ASN A 237 6.28 17.21 -7.14
C ASN A 237 5.30 16.54 -8.10
N PHE A 238 5.79 15.56 -8.85
CA PHE A 238 4.98 14.77 -9.78
C PHE A 238 4.86 13.33 -9.29
N GLU A 239 3.74 12.72 -9.60
CA GLU A 239 3.49 11.33 -9.27
C GLU A 239 3.59 10.45 -10.51
N HIS A 240 4.06 9.22 -10.30
CA HIS A 240 4.21 8.15 -11.29
C HIS A 240 5.18 8.48 -12.42
N PHE A 241 6.24 7.68 -12.58
CA PHE A 241 7.23 7.95 -13.63
C PHE A 241 6.64 7.85 -15.04
N PHE A 242 5.61 7.01 -15.23
CA PHE A 242 4.89 6.91 -16.49
C PHE A 242 4.10 8.17 -16.86
N THR A 243 3.86 9.12 -15.93
CA THR A 243 3.20 10.41 -16.23
C THR A 243 3.92 11.18 -17.35
N LEU A 244 5.24 11.02 -17.48
CA LEU A 244 6.04 11.72 -18.50
C LEU A 244 5.61 11.41 -19.94
N VAL A 245 5.03 10.22 -20.17
CA VAL A 245 4.53 9.81 -21.50
C VAL A 245 3.55 10.83 -22.04
N SER A 246 2.63 11.32 -21.21
CA SER A 246 1.56 12.25 -21.63
C SER A 246 2.09 13.60 -22.14
N SER A 247 3.30 13.99 -21.73
CA SER A 247 3.93 15.26 -22.13
C SER A 247 4.80 15.12 -23.38
N VAL A 248 5.03 13.88 -23.84
CA VAL A 248 5.94 13.56 -24.94
C VAL A 248 5.18 12.93 -26.10
N PHE A 249 4.29 11.98 -25.82
CA PHE A 249 3.57 11.22 -26.82
C PHE A 249 2.41 12.03 -27.41
N ASP A 250 2.46 12.26 -28.72
CA ASP A 250 1.37 12.89 -29.46
C ASP A 250 0.39 11.81 -29.95
N TYR A 251 -0.71 11.68 -29.21
CA TYR A 251 -1.77 10.70 -29.50
C TYR A 251 -2.43 10.90 -30.87
N GLY A 252 -2.43 12.11 -31.43
CA GLY A 252 -3.05 12.35 -32.74
C GLY A 252 -2.24 11.74 -33.88
N ASN A 253 -0.91 11.83 -33.80
CA ASN A 253 -0.02 11.40 -34.88
C ASN A 253 0.62 10.02 -34.65
N HIS A 254 0.77 9.59 -33.40
CA HIS A 254 1.51 8.36 -33.08
C HIS A 254 0.66 7.20 -32.58
N TRP A 255 -0.63 7.40 -32.28
CA TRP A 255 -1.47 6.31 -31.77
C TRP A 255 -1.60 5.13 -32.74
N GLU A 256 -1.97 5.38 -34.00
CA GLU A 256 -2.09 4.29 -35.00
C GLU A 256 -0.76 3.58 -35.27
N PRO A 257 0.37 4.29 -35.49
CA PRO A 257 1.68 3.64 -35.60
C PRO A 257 2.08 2.82 -34.37
N PHE A 258 1.80 3.32 -33.16
CA PHE A 258 2.08 2.63 -31.90
C PHE A 258 1.30 1.32 -31.80
N VAL A 259 -0.03 1.38 -31.95
CA VAL A 259 -0.92 0.21 -31.94
C VAL A 259 -0.48 -0.81 -33.00
N LYS A 260 -0.14 -0.36 -34.21
CA LYS A 260 0.34 -1.24 -35.28
C LYS A 260 1.68 -1.91 -34.95
N LYS A 261 2.62 -1.20 -34.30
CA LYS A 261 3.95 -1.73 -33.94
C LYS A 261 3.84 -2.88 -32.94
N TYR A 262 3.07 -2.68 -31.87
CA TYR A 262 2.94 -3.66 -30.79
C TYR A 262 1.73 -4.59 -30.95
N LYS A 263 0.97 -4.46 -32.05
CA LYS A 263 -0.23 -5.25 -32.36
C LYS A 263 -1.24 -5.20 -31.20
N LEU A 264 -1.41 -4.01 -30.63
CA LEU A 264 -2.32 -3.83 -29.51
C LEU A 264 -3.76 -4.04 -29.97
N GLU A 265 -4.52 -4.80 -29.20
CA GLU A 265 -5.98 -4.80 -29.31
C GLU A 265 -6.54 -3.74 -28.35
N ARG A 266 -7.87 -3.62 -28.24
CA ARG A 266 -8.46 -2.67 -27.30
C ARG A 266 -8.01 -3.02 -25.87
N THR A 267 -7.39 -2.06 -25.18
CA THR A 267 -7.10 -2.15 -23.74
C THR A 267 -8.42 -2.40 -23.00
N GLY A 268 -8.57 -3.60 -22.47
CA GLY A 268 -9.76 -4.06 -21.76
C GLY A 268 -9.56 -4.16 -20.26
N THR A 269 -8.31 -4.12 -19.79
CA THR A 269 -7.97 -4.29 -18.37
C THR A 269 -6.96 -3.27 -17.89
N LEU A 270 -6.89 -3.12 -16.56
CA LEU A 270 -5.94 -2.22 -15.92
C LEU A 270 -4.49 -2.74 -15.96
N ASP A 271 -4.29 -4.06 -16.05
CA ASP A 271 -2.97 -4.65 -16.28
C ASP A 271 -2.50 -4.43 -17.71
N GLU A 272 -3.40 -4.46 -18.69
CA GLU A 272 -3.09 -4.07 -20.07
C GLU A 272 -2.68 -2.60 -20.12
N PHE A 273 -3.42 -1.72 -19.44
CA PHE A 273 -3.01 -0.32 -19.31
C PHE A 273 -1.59 -0.18 -18.72
N ALA A 274 -1.29 -0.91 -17.65
CA ALA A 274 0.04 -0.88 -17.02
C ALA A 274 1.14 -1.42 -17.96
N ALA A 275 0.88 -2.49 -18.70
CA ALA A 275 1.81 -3.02 -19.70
C ALA A 275 2.00 -2.04 -20.87
N ASP A 276 0.92 -1.42 -21.36
CA ASP A 276 0.95 -0.41 -22.42
C ASP A 276 1.78 0.82 -22.01
N MET A 277 1.69 1.26 -20.75
CA MET A 277 2.54 2.33 -20.20
C MET A 277 4.03 2.04 -20.37
N ALA A 278 4.45 0.78 -20.21
CA ALA A 278 5.83 0.38 -20.42
C ALA A 278 6.22 0.43 -21.92
N LEU A 279 5.32 0.00 -22.82
CA LEU A 279 5.54 0.02 -24.27
C LEU A 279 5.70 1.44 -24.84
N PHE A 280 5.02 2.43 -24.28
CA PHE A 280 5.20 3.82 -24.69
C PHE A 280 6.67 4.28 -24.59
N PHE A 281 7.39 3.84 -23.56
CA PHE A 281 8.81 4.21 -23.41
C PHE A 281 9.69 3.58 -24.50
N ASP A 282 9.45 2.32 -24.90
CA ASP A 282 10.14 1.73 -26.04
C ASP A 282 9.80 2.48 -27.34
N TYR A 283 8.54 2.83 -27.55
CA TYR A 283 8.12 3.57 -28.74
C TYR A 283 8.79 4.94 -28.83
N ILE A 284 8.76 5.70 -27.73
CA ILE A 284 9.38 7.02 -27.60
C ILE A 284 10.89 6.93 -27.85
N ALA A 285 11.57 5.97 -27.21
CA ALA A 285 13.02 5.82 -27.34
C ALA A 285 13.45 5.49 -28.79
N ASN A 286 12.61 4.78 -29.54
CA ASN A 286 12.87 4.40 -30.93
C ASN A 286 12.31 5.38 -31.98
N THR A 287 11.71 6.50 -31.54
CA THR A 287 11.18 7.54 -32.42
C THR A 287 11.98 8.82 -32.22
N PRO A 288 12.88 9.21 -33.13
CA PRO A 288 13.87 10.27 -32.89
C PRO A 288 13.30 11.60 -32.38
N GLU A 289 12.17 12.06 -32.92
CA GLU A 289 11.55 13.30 -32.45
C GLU A 289 11.02 13.18 -31.00
N LEU A 290 10.40 12.05 -30.67
CA LEU A 290 9.80 11.83 -29.36
C LEU A 290 10.89 11.61 -28.31
N LYS A 291 11.96 10.91 -28.69
CA LYS A 291 13.16 10.80 -27.86
C LYS A 291 13.74 12.18 -27.55
N ALA A 292 13.88 13.05 -28.55
CA ALA A 292 14.37 14.41 -28.33
C ALA A 292 13.45 15.22 -27.41
N LYS A 293 12.12 15.08 -27.55
CA LYS A 293 11.13 15.68 -26.64
C LYS A 293 11.26 15.15 -25.21
N MET A 294 11.46 13.85 -25.02
CA MET A 294 11.72 13.25 -23.70
C MET A 294 13.01 13.79 -23.08
N ASP A 295 14.12 13.83 -23.84
CA ASP A 295 15.39 14.35 -23.35
C ASP A 295 15.26 15.82 -22.89
N ALA A 296 14.58 16.65 -23.68
CA ALA A 296 14.30 18.06 -23.34
C ALA A 296 13.39 18.21 -22.12
N LEU A 297 12.38 17.35 -21.98
CA LEU A 297 11.52 17.31 -20.79
C LEU A 297 12.34 17.01 -19.53
N LEU A 298 13.22 16.00 -19.59
CA LEU A 298 14.08 15.64 -18.47
C LEU A 298 15.05 16.78 -18.12
N ASP A 299 15.61 17.47 -19.11
CA ASP A 299 16.47 18.64 -18.87
C ASP A 299 15.72 19.78 -18.18
N LYS A 300 14.51 20.10 -18.63
CA LYS A 300 13.66 21.11 -17.96
C LYS A 300 13.37 20.69 -16.52
N MET A 301 12.89 19.48 -16.30
CA MET A 301 12.58 18.96 -14.96
C MET A 301 13.79 19.03 -14.02
N ALA A 302 14.97 18.64 -14.51
CA ALA A 302 16.21 18.72 -13.74
C ALA A 302 16.57 20.17 -13.37
N SER A 303 16.54 21.08 -14.35
CA SER A 303 16.87 22.50 -14.13
C SER A 303 15.92 23.20 -13.14
N GLU A 304 14.68 22.70 -13.06
CA GLU A 304 13.62 23.25 -12.24
C GLU A 304 13.52 22.58 -10.86
N GLY A 305 14.42 21.65 -10.54
CA GLY A 305 14.46 20.96 -9.24
C GLY A 305 13.23 20.07 -8.99
N VAL A 306 12.68 19.48 -10.05
CA VAL A 306 11.50 18.63 -9.98
C VAL A 306 11.79 17.33 -9.22
N THR A 307 10.80 16.86 -8.45
CA THR A 307 10.76 15.52 -7.87
C THR A 307 9.70 14.67 -8.54
N ILE A 308 9.93 13.36 -8.64
CA ILE A 308 8.96 12.42 -9.22
C ILE A 308 8.95 11.09 -8.47
N SER A 309 7.76 10.56 -8.19
CA SER A 309 7.62 9.21 -7.64
C SER A 309 7.71 8.14 -8.73
N THR A 310 8.22 6.98 -8.33
CA THR A 310 8.51 5.84 -9.21
C THR A 310 7.26 5.10 -9.67
N THR A 311 6.50 4.51 -8.73
CA THR A 311 5.39 3.56 -8.98
C THR A 311 5.74 2.48 -9.99
N ILE A 312 6.97 1.99 -9.93
CA ILE A 312 7.54 1.06 -10.91
C ILE A 312 7.13 -0.38 -10.63
N ASN A 313 6.79 -0.72 -9.39
CA ASN A 313 6.40 -2.09 -9.05
C ASN A 313 5.11 -2.52 -9.75
N VAL A 314 4.12 -1.62 -9.89
CA VAL A 314 2.85 -1.94 -10.54
C VAL A 314 3.00 -2.15 -12.05
N LEU A 315 3.93 -1.42 -12.69
CA LEU A 315 4.26 -1.67 -14.09
C LEU A 315 5.05 -2.97 -14.24
N ALA A 316 6.04 -3.21 -13.37
CA ALA A 316 6.85 -4.43 -13.38
C ALA A 316 6.00 -5.69 -13.20
N SER A 317 4.95 -5.65 -12.38
CA SER A 317 4.08 -6.80 -12.15
C SER A 317 3.21 -7.13 -13.36
N ALA A 318 2.75 -6.12 -14.11
CA ALA A 318 2.03 -6.32 -15.36
C ALA A 318 2.93 -6.90 -16.47
N THR A 319 4.23 -6.58 -16.45
CA THR A 319 5.21 -7.07 -17.44
C THR A 319 5.93 -8.36 -17.04
N GLY A 320 5.73 -8.85 -15.81
CA GLY A 320 6.36 -10.07 -15.30
C GLY A 320 7.81 -9.89 -14.79
N ASP A 321 8.23 -8.66 -14.51
CA ASP A 321 9.61 -8.29 -14.13
C ASP A 321 9.87 -8.30 -12.60
N THR A 322 8.86 -8.67 -11.80
CA THR A 322 8.92 -8.81 -10.34
C THR A 322 8.50 -10.20 -9.87
N ASP A 323 9.02 -10.62 -8.72
CA ASP A 323 8.80 -11.95 -8.13
C ASP A 323 7.40 -12.14 -7.56
N PHE A 324 6.62 -11.05 -7.43
CA PHE A 324 5.23 -11.15 -7.02
C PHE A 324 4.35 -10.18 -7.80
N TYR A 325 3.17 -10.67 -8.12
CA TYR A 325 2.18 -9.90 -8.83
C TYR A 325 1.42 -8.94 -7.91
N THR A 326 1.17 -7.74 -8.42
CA THR A 326 0.19 -6.78 -7.91
C THR A 326 -0.49 -6.12 -9.11
N SER A 327 -1.79 -5.86 -9.04
CA SER A 327 -2.45 -4.94 -9.97
C SER A 327 -2.72 -3.61 -9.26
N PHE A 328 -2.94 -2.55 -10.03
CA PHE A 328 -3.93 -1.56 -9.61
C PHE A 328 -5.26 -2.31 -9.60
N ASN A 329 -5.93 -2.43 -8.46
CA ASN A 329 -7.29 -2.97 -8.31
C ASN A 329 -7.81 -3.95 -9.38
N SER A 330 -7.81 -5.24 -9.08
CA SER A 330 -8.92 -6.08 -9.56
C SER A 330 -8.98 -7.38 -8.78
N PHE A 331 -10.13 -7.61 -8.17
CA PHE A 331 -10.66 -8.93 -7.90
C PHE A 331 -10.92 -9.69 -9.23
N PRO A 332 -10.86 -11.03 -9.24
CA PRO A 332 -10.35 -11.89 -8.17
C PRO A 332 -8.86 -11.66 -7.95
N LEU A 333 -8.37 -12.01 -6.75
CA LEU A 333 -6.92 -12.06 -6.51
C LEU A 333 -6.28 -13.02 -7.51
N ARG A 334 -5.57 -12.43 -8.46
CA ARG A 334 -4.76 -13.18 -9.41
C ARG A 334 -3.37 -13.35 -8.83
N SER A 335 -2.77 -14.50 -9.13
CA SER A 335 -1.32 -14.69 -8.93
C SER A 335 -0.51 -14.17 -10.13
N THR A 336 -1.19 -13.74 -11.19
CA THR A 336 -0.61 -13.32 -12.48
C THR A 336 -1.44 -12.19 -13.11
N PRO A 337 -0.86 -11.37 -14.00
CA PRO A 337 -1.60 -10.33 -14.71
C PRO A 337 -2.72 -10.91 -15.59
N TYR A 338 -3.85 -10.22 -15.64
CA TYR A 338 -4.92 -10.49 -16.60
C TYR A 338 -4.83 -9.53 -17.78
N ILE A 339 -4.20 -10.04 -18.82
CA ILE A 339 -4.00 -9.34 -20.07
C ILE A 339 -4.71 -10.21 -21.13
N PRO A 340 -5.93 -9.88 -21.56
CA PRO A 340 -6.60 -10.60 -22.65
C PRO A 340 -5.72 -10.81 -23.89
N THR A 341 -4.86 -9.84 -24.18
CA THR A 341 -3.87 -9.85 -25.28
C THR A 341 -2.55 -10.60 -24.98
N ASN A 342 -2.47 -11.37 -23.88
CA ASN A 342 -1.25 -11.96 -23.28
C ASN A 342 -0.58 -13.08 -24.11
N THR A 343 -0.13 -12.75 -25.32
CA THR A 343 0.76 -13.60 -26.11
C THR A 343 2.19 -13.57 -25.56
N ASP A 344 3.00 -14.60 -25.82
CA ASP A 344 4.43 -14.59 -25.47
C ASP A 344 5.15 -13.36 -26.04
N SER A 345 4.80 -13.00 -27.28
CA SER A 345 5.37 -11.84 -27.96
C SER A 345 4.99 -10.53 -27.28
N PHE A 346 3.75 -10.39 -26.80
CA PHE A 346 3.33 -9.21 -26.04
C PHE A 346 4.10 -9.08 -24.73
N ARG A 347 4.24 -10.18 -23.97
CA ARG A 347 5.01 -10.19 -22.71
C ARG A 347 6.47 -9.79 -22.91
N GLU A 348 7.11 -10.36 -23.94
CA GLU A 348 8.49 -10.02 -24.28
C GLU A 348 8.63 -8.52 -24.62
N GLN A 349 7.73 -7.99 -25.46
CA GLN A 349 7.72 -6.57 -25.81
C GLN A 349 7.48 -5.68 -24.58
N ALA A 350 6.55 -6.05 -23.71
CA ALA A 350 6.23 -5.31 -22.49
C ALA A 350 7.42 -5.27 -21.53
N SER A 351 8.13 -6.40 -21.34
CA SER A 351 9.37 -6.45 -20.54
C SER A 351 10.50 -5.60 -21.17
N ILE A 352 10.65 -5.61 -22.50
CA ILE A 352 11.58 -4.70 -23.20
C ILE A 352 11.19 -3.23 -22.98
N GLY A 353 9.90 -2.93 -23.05
CA GLY A 353 9.33 -1.60 -22.74
C GLY A 353 9.66 -1.16 -21.33
N PHE A 354 9.44 -2.05 -20.35
CA PHE A 354 9.72 -1.78 -18.94
C PHE A 354 11.22 -1.55 -18.72
N GLY A 355 12.09 -2.39 -19.30
CA GLY A 355 13.53 -2.20 -19.27
C GLY A 355 13.97 -0.86 -19.89
N THR A 356 13.29 -0.40 -20.94
CA THR A 356 13.53 0.91 -21.55
C THR A 356 13.07 2.05 -20.63
N MET A 357 11.88 1.95 -20.04
CA MET A 357 11.40 2.90 -19.03
C MET A 357 12.41 3.05 -17.88
N MET A 358 12.93 1.94 -17.35
CA MET A 358 13.90 1.95 -16.27
C MET A 358 15.22 2.63 -16.64
N LYS A 359 15.67 2.54 -17.91
CA LYS A 359 16.83 3.30 -18.41
C LYS A 359 16.53 4.80 -18.47
N VAL A 360 15.32 5.19 -18.87
CA VAL A 360 14.89 6.61 -18.86
C VAL A 360 14.81 7.12 -17.42
N LEU A 361 14.31 6.31 -16.47
CA LEU A 361 14.32 6.63 -15.04
C LEU A 361 15.74 6.85 -14.49
N LYS A 362 16.70 5.99 -14.86
CA LYS A 362 18.11 6.19 -14.50
C LYS A 362 18.68 7.48 -15.10
N THR A 363 18.36 7.75 -16.36
CA THR A 363 18.78 8.99 -17.05
C THR A 363 18.20 10.23 -16.36
N ALA A 364 16.93 10.19 -15.96
CA ALA A 364 16.27 11.25 -15.22
C ALA A 364 16.99 11.54 -13.89
N HIS A 365 17.28 10.49 -13.12
CA HIS A 365 18.06 10.60 -11.89
C HIS A 365 19.45 11.21 -12.13
N ASP A 366 20.16 10.76 -13.17
CA ASP A 366 21.53 11.20 -13.46
C ASP A 366 21.60 12.65 -13.94
N LYS A 367 20.54 13.15 -14.57
CA LYS A 367 20.36 14.57 -14.89
C LYS A 367 20.09 15.43 -13.65
N GLY A 368 19.75 14.83 -12.51
CA GLY A 368 19.50 15.53 -11.24
C GLY A 368 18.03 15.64 -10.84
N ILE A 369 17.10 14.98 -11.56
CA ILE A 369 15.70 14.90 -11.12
C ILE A 369 15.65 14.06 -9.85
N LYS A 370 14.98 14.58 -8.82
CA LYS A 370 14.95 13.92 -7.51
C LYS A 370 13.91 12.80 -7.52
N ILE A 371 14.37 11.56 -7.69
CA ILE A 371 13.53 10.37 -7.67
C ILE A 371 13.17 10.02 -6.22
N ARG A 372 11.90 9.68 -5.97
CA ARG A 372 11.40 9.22 -4.66
C ARG A 372 10.58 7.94 -4.83
N ILE A 373 10.55 7.09 -3.80
CA ILE A 373 9.68 5.92 -3.82
C ILE A 373 8.23 6.34 -3.66
N GLY A 374 7.36 5.83 -4.52
CA GLY A 374 5.91 5.82 -4.34
C GLY A 374 5.40 4.49 -4.87
N THR A 375 4.60 3.74 -4.11
CA THR A 375 4.25 2.37 -4.50
C THR A 375 2.91 2.26 -5.22
N ASP A 376 1.93 3.08 -4.84
CA ASP A 376 0.57 3.09 -5.40
C ASP A 376 -0.05 1.68 -5.50
N CYS A 377 0.05 0.91 -4.41
CA CYS A 377 -0.55 -0.42 -4.34
C CYS A 377 -0.87 -0.86 -2.91
N LYS A 378 -1.77 -1.85 -2.77
CA LYS A 378 -2.22 -2.37 -1.47
C LYS A 378 -1.19 -3.16 -0.66
N TYR A 379 -0.07 -3.58 -1.27
CA TYR A 379 0.97 -4.38 -0.61
C TYR A 379 2.03 -3.55 0.13
N GLY A 380 1.92 -2.21 0.08
CA GLY A 380 2.69 -1.26 0.87
C GLY A 380 4.19 -1.58 0.95
N GLY A 381 4.70 -1.81 2.15
CA GLY A 381 6.13 -2.02 2.38
C GLY A 381 6.74 -3.19 1.59
N ARG A 382 5.96 -4.21 1.19
CA ARG A 382 6.46 -5.28 0.30
C ARG A 382 6.73 -4.74 -1.10
N ALA A 383 5.85 -3.88 -1.62
CA ALA A 383 6.05 -3.23 -2.91
C ALA A 383 7.20 -2.22 -2.86
N LEU A 384 7.37 -1.50 -1.75
CA LEU A 384 8.54 -0.64 -1.55
C LEU A 384 9.84 -1.44 -1.70
N LEU A 385 9.95 -2.61 -1.06
CA LEU A 385 11.14 -3.46 -1.20
C LEU A 385 11.34 -3.97 -2.63
N SER A 386 10.26 -4.25 -3.36
CA SER A 386 10.31 -4.56 -4.79
C SER A 386 10.92 -3.42 -5.60
N GLU A 387 10.49 -2.19 -5.34
CA GLU A 387 11.05 -1.02 -6.02
C GLU A 387 12.54 -0.86 -5.78
N LEU A 388 13.03 -1.13 -4.57
CA LEU A 388 14.48 -1.10 -4.29
C LEU A 388 15.24 -2.11 -5.16
N MET A 389 14.69 -3.31 -5.33
CA MET A 389 15.28 -4.37 -6.17
C MET A 389 15.23 -3.99 -7.66
N LEU A 390 14.11 -3.42 -8.13
CA LEU A 390 13.95 -2.96 -9.51
C LEU A 390 14.91 -1.81 -9.84
N LEU A 391 15.11 -0.85 -8.92
CA LEU A 391 16.11 0.20 -9.08
C LEU A 391 17.53 -0.38 -9.16
N TYR A 392 17.86 -1.38 -8.33
CA TYR A 392 19.17 -2.04 -8.44
C TYR A 392 19.36 -2.73 -9.79
N LYS A 393 18.36 -3.49 -10.25
CA LYS A 393 18.37 -4.13 -11.60
C LYS A 393 18.54 -3.10 -12.72
N ALA A 394 18.03 -1.88 -12.54
CA ALA A 394 18.18 -0.76 -13.46
C ALA A 394 19.53 -0.02 -13.38
N GLY A 395 20.46 -0.47 -12.54
CA GLY A 395 21.81 0.10 -12.43
C GLY A 395 21.97 1.24 -11.43
N PHE A 396 21.00 1.44 -10.53
CA PHE A 396 21.20 2.33 -9.38
C PHE A 396 22.09 1.66 -8.33
N SER A 397 23.03 2.41 -7.77
CA SER A 397 23.85 1.94 -6.66
C SER A 397 23.03 1.86 -5.37
N ILE A 398 23.46 0.99 -4.43
CA ILE A 398 22.80 0.86 -3.11
C ILE A 398 22.71 2.21 -2.37
N LYS A 399 23.70 3.10 -2.54
CA LYS A 399 23.69 4.43 -1.91
C LYS A 399 22.60 5.33 -2.49
N GLU A 400 22.39 5.29 -3.81
CA GLU A 400 21.34 6.04 -4.48
C GLU A 400 19.97 5.51 -4.08
N ILE A 401 19.79 4.19 -4.08
CA ILE A 401 18.55 3.53 -3.68
C ILE A 401 18.16 3.91 -2.25
N LEU A 402 19.10 3.84 -1.30
CA LEU A 402 18.84 4.22 0.09
C LEU A 402 18.51 5.70 0.23
N GLN A 403 19.13 6.59 -0.56
CA GLN A 403 18.79 8.02 -0.57
C GLN A 403 17.38 8.28 -1.15
N ILE A 404 17.04 7.60 -2.26
CA ILE A 404 15.71 7.64 -2.91
C ILE A 404 14.63 7.18 -1.93
N ALA A 405 14.89 6.11 -1.17
CA ALA A 405 13.94 5.52 -0.23
C ALA A 405 13.84 6.23 1.14
N THR A 406 14.68 7.25 1.39
CA THR A 406 14.69 7.98 2.68
C THR A 406 14.68 9.49 2.45
N TRP A 407 15.84 10.09 2.24
CA TRP A 407 16.05 11.54 2.21
C TRP A 407 15.24 12.25 1.11
N ASN A 408 15.18 11.69 -0.10
CA ASN A 408 14.49 12.35 -1.22
C ASN A 408 12.99 12.51 -0.95
N GLY A 409 12.36 11.50 -0.33
CA GLY A 409 10.97 11.57 0.07
C GLY A 409 10.73 12.59 1.18
N ALA A 410 11.61 12.63 2.19
CA ALA A 410 11.51 13.59 3.28
C ALA A 410 11.62 15.05 2.79
N GLU A 411 12.50 15.32 1.82
CA GLU A 411 12.62 16.64 1.20
C GLU A 411 11.38 17.00 0.38
N ALA A 412 10.93 16.09 -0.49
CA ALA A 412 9.75 16.32 -1.34
C ALA A 412 8.48 16.57 -0.53
N MET A 413 8.35 15.91 0.63
CA MET A 413 7.25 16.10 1.57
C MET A 413 7.42 17.28 2.52
N LYS A 414 8.56 18.00 2.49
CA LYS A 414 8.89 19.08 3.45
C LYS A 414 8.90 18.62 4.92
N ILE A 415 9.26 17.37 5.19
CA ILE A 415 9.38 16.79 6.54
C ILE A 415 10.84 16.48 6.94
N ALA A 416 11.81 16.85 6.10
CA ALA A 416 13.24 16.61 6.30
C ALA A 416 13.84 17.25 7.56
N ALA A 417 13.13 18.19 8.20
CA ALA A 417 13.53 18.72 9.50
C ALA A 417 13.46 17.65 10.62
N GLU A 418 12.52 16.70 10.50
CA GLU A 418 12.24 15.69 11.53
C GLU A 418 12.61 14.27 11.11
N TYR A 419 12.52 13.95 9.81
CA TYR A 419 12.65 12.59 9.28
C TYR A 419 13.64 12.49 8.11
N GLY A 420 13.93 11.27 7.68
CA GLY A 420 14.69 11.00 6.44
C GLY A 420 16.22 10.99 6.56
N SER A 421 16.78 11.29 7.73
CA SER A 421 18.22 11.17 8.03
C SER A 421 18.46 10.87 9.52
N ILE A 422 19.65 10.34 9.84
CA ILE A 422 20.08 10.06 11.22
C ILE A 422 20.92 11.24 11.70
N GLU A 423 20.28 12.22 12.32
CA GLU A 423 20.91 13.44 12.84
C GLU A 423 20.39 13.76 14.26
N VAL A 424 21.23 14.40 15.08
CA VAL A 424 20.83 14.79 16.43
C VAL A 424 19.63 15.74 16.39
N GLY A 425 18.64 15.49 17.24
CA GLY A 425 17.39 16.24 17.33
C GLY A 425 16.27 15.72 16.42
N LYS A 426 16.57 14.87 15.44
CA LYS A 426 15.55 14.26 14.56
C LYS A 426 14.85 13.08 15.22
N LYS A 427 13.69 12.71 14.67
CA LYS A 427 12.91 11.56 15.16
C LYS A 427 13.67 10.26 14.94
N ALA A 428 13.64 9.39 15.94
CA ALA A 428 14.24 8.06 15.91
C ALA A 428 13.32 7.05 15.21
N ASP A 429 13.14 7.27 13.91
CA ASP A 429 12.52 6.32 12.98
C ASP A 429 13.62 5.68 12.13
N LEU A 430 14.04 4.48 12.50
CA LEU A 430 15.28 3.85 12.04
C LEU A 430 15.06 2.40 11.64
N VAL A 431 15.91 1.90 10.75
CA VAL A 431 15.93 0.50 10.31
C VAL A 431 17.34 -0.04 10.42
N LEU A 432 17.50 -1.11 11.19
CA LEU A 432 18.74 -1.87 11.31
C LEU A 432 18.60 -3.17 10.51
N PHE A 433 19.40 -3.32 9.47
CA PHE A 433 19.37 -4.54 8.66
C PHE A 433 20.11 -5.69 9.33
N ASP A 434 19.51 -6.89 9.36
CA ASP A 434 20.22 -8.09 9.82
C ASP A 434 21.36 -8.49 8.88
N LYS A 435 21.20 -8.25 7.57
CA LYS A 435 22.23 -8.47 6.56
C LYS A 435 22.46 -7.21 5.74
N ASN A 436 23.71 -6.91 5.41
CA ASN A 436 24.05 -5.63 4.80
C ASN A 436 23.72 -5.59 3.28
N PRO A 437 22.86 -4.67 2.78
CA PRO A 437 22.58 -4.55 1.34
C PRO A 437 23.80 -4.13 0.49
N PHE A 438 24.84 -3.55 1.09
CA PHE A 438 26.10 -3.26 0.38
C PHE A 438 26.91 -4.50 0.02
N THR A 439 26.68 -5.64 0.67
CA THR A 439 27.40 -6.89 0.36
C THR A 439 26.63 -7.78 -0.60
N ASN A 440 25.30 -7.78 -0.50
CA ASN A 440 24.40 -8.38 -1.47
C ASN A 440 23.09 -7.57 -1.50
N HIS A 441 22.70 -7.07 -2.66
CA HIS A 441 21.46 -6.32 -2.87
C HIS A 441 20.20 -7.07 -2.41
N GLU A 442 20.15 -8.41 -2.51
CA GLU A 442 19.03 -9.22 -2.00
C GLU A 442 18.80 -9.04 -0.50
N ASN A 443 19.80 -8.56 0.24
CA ASN A 443 19.64 -8.24 1.67
C ASN A 443 18.68 -7.06 1.91
N PHE A 444 18.22 -6.33 0.89
CA PHE A 444 17.04 -5.48 1.02
C PHE A 444 15.82 -6.26 1.53
N LEU A 445 15.71 -7.55 1.20
CA LEU A 445 14.64 -8.46 1.66
C LEU A 445 14.94 -9.12 3.00
N SER A 446 16.13 -8.93 3.59
CA SER A 446 16.47 -9.54 4.86
C SER A 446 15.53 -9.06 5.98
N LYS A 447 15.50 -9.82 7.07
CA LYS A 447 14.89 -9.35 8.32
C LYS A 447 15.55 -8.05 8.78
N LYS A 448 14.76 -7.22 9.46
CA LYS A 448 15.11 -5.89 9.93
C LYS A 448 14.64 -5.73 11.36
N THR A 449 15.43 -5.04 12.18
CA THR A 449 14.94 -4.43 13.42
C THR A 449 14.49 -3.02 13.08
N VAL A 450 13.24 -2.69 13.42
CA VAL A 450 12.65 -1.38 13.13
C VAL A 450 12.50 -0.63 14.44
N ILE A 451 12.96 0.61 14.47
CA ILE A 451 12.77 1.52 15.59
C ILE A 451 11.81 2.60 15.11
N LYS A 452 10.67 2.76 15.78
CA LYS A 452 9.66 3.76 15.44
C LYS A 452 9.37 4.60 16.67
N GLY A 453 9.47 5.93 16.54
CA GLY A 453 9.30 6.85 17.67
C GLY A 453 10.20 6.51 18.85
N GLY A 454 11.44 6.10 18.57
CA GLY A 454 12.45 5.73 19.58
C GLY A 454 12.25 4.40 20.30
N LYS A 455 11.23 3.60 19.91
CA LYS A 455 11.00 2.26 20.45
C LYS A 455 11.23 1.19 19.40
N GLU A 456 11.80 0.07 19.80
CA GLU A 456 11.85 -1.12 18.94
C GLU A 456 10.42 -1.58 18.64
N PHE A 457 10.08 -1.63 17.36
CA PHE A 457 8.83 -2.20 16.88
C PHE A 457 8.92 -3.72 16.96
N VAL A 458 8.09 -4.29 17.82
CA VAL A 458 7.85 -5.73 17.86
C VAL A 458 6.54 -5.99 17.12
N PRO A 459 6.58 -6.66 15.96
CA PRO A 459 5.36 -7.02 15.26
C PRO A 459 4.44 -7.80 16.21
N LYS A 460 3.25 -7.27 16.48
CA LYS A 460 2.23 -8.02 17.20
C LYS A 460 1.94 -9.29 16.40
N GLU A 461 1.80 -10.41 17.10
CA GLU A 461 1.49 -11.69 16.49
C GLU A 461 0.34 -11.55 15.48
N ASN A 462 0.58 -11.89 14.21
CA ASN A 462 -0.47 -11.86 13.20
C ASN A 462 -1.37 -13.09 13.39
N LYS A 463 -2.44 -12.90 14.17
CA LYS A 463 -3.36 -13.96 14.56
C LYS A 463 -4.11 -14.57 13.35
N ILE A 464 -4.32 -13.79 12.29
CA ILE A 464 -4.84 -14.26 10.98
C ILE A 464 -3.86 -15.26 10.36
N GLN A 465 -2.59 -14.89 10.21
CA GLN A 465 -1.56 -15.79 9.66
C GLN A 465 -1.32 -17.01 10.54
N GLN A 466 -1.44 -16.86 11.85
CA GLN A 466 -1.42 -17.98 12.78
C GLN A 466 -2.58 -18.96 12.59
N MET A 467 -3.79 -18.44 12.34
CA MET A 467 -4.94 -19.27 12.00
C MET A 467 -4.70 -19.96 10.65
N LEU A 468 -4.32 -19.21 9.62
CA LEU A 468 -4.02 -19.75 8.27
C LEU A 468 -2.91 -20.80 8.29
N ALA A 469 -1.80 -20.55 8.99
CA ALA A 469 -0.72 -21.53 9.14
C ALA A 469 -1.21 -22.80 9.85
N ARG A 470 -2.01 -22.68 10.91
CA ARG A 470 -2.63 -23.85 11.57
C ARG A 470 -3.56 -24.61 10.64
N ILE A 471 -4.36 -23.91 9.83
CA ILE A 471 -5.23 -24.53 8.84
C ILE A 471 -4.39 -25.29 7.81
N ASN A 472 -3.35 -24.67 7.27
CA ASN A 472 -2.48 -25.26 6.25
C ASN A 472 -1.64 -26.44 6.78
N GLU A 473 -1.15 -26.36 8.02
CA GLU A 473 -0.26 -27.36 8.60
C GLU A 473 -1.01 -28.51 9.30
N LYS A 474 -2.17 -28.22 9.91
CA LYS A 474 -2.86 -29.13 10.84
C LYS A 474 -4.35 -29.30 10.53
N GLY A 475 -4.88 -28.61 9.52
CA GLY A 475 -6.28 -28.66 9.14
C GLY A 475 -7.18 -27.72 9.95
N VAL A 476 -8.32 -27.36 9.35
CA VAL A 476 -9.25 -26.35 9.90
C VAL A 476 -9.88 -26.76 11.23
N ALA A 477 -10.10 -28.04 11.48
CA ALA A 477 -10.63 -28.53 12.75
C ALA A 477 -9.70 -28.21 13.93
N THR A 478 -8.39 -28.43 13.78
CA THR A 478 -7.40 -28.09 14.80
C THR A 478 -7.26 -26.59 14.99
N ALA A 479 -7.36 -25.81 13.91
CA ALA A 479 -7.35 -24.36 14.00
C ALA A 479 -8.58 -23.82 14.77
N ILE A 480 -9.77 -24.38 14.52
CA ILE A 480 -11.01 -24.06 15.25
C ILE A 480 -10.89 -24.46 16.73
N GLN A 481 -10.30 -25.63 17.05
CA GLN A 481 -10.06 -26.03 18.44
C GLN A 481 -9.15 -25.04 19.17
N TRP A 482 -8.07 -24.59 18.52
CA TRP A 482 -7.19 -23.55 19.06
C TRP A 482 -7.94 -22.24 19.31
N TYR A 483 -8.75 -21.79 18.35
CA TYR A 483 -9.60 -20.61 18.51
C TYR A 483 -10.58 -20.75 19.69
N ASN A 484 -11.19 -21.94 19.84
CA ASN A 484 -12.18 -22.19 20.88
C ASN A 484 -11.58 -22.36 22.28
N GLY A 485 -10.39 -22.96 22.38
CA GLY A 485 -9.71 -23.26 23.63
C GLY A 485 -8.92 -22.12 24.25
N SER A 486 -8.88 -20.94 23.61
CA SER A 486 -8.21 -19.76 24.16
C SER A 486 -9.14 -18.99 25.12
N GLU A 487 -8.63 -18.58 26.29
CA GLU A 487 -9.38 -17.79 27.29
C GLU A 487 -9.90 -16.47 26.71
N GLU A 488 -9.05 -15.76 25.98
CA GLU A 488 -9.45 -14.66 25.09
C GLU A 488 -9.54 -15.16 23.65
N LYS A 489 -10.61 -14.79 22.93
CA LYS A 489 -10.75 -15.19 21.54
C LYS A 489 -9.62 -14.60 20.70
N PRO A 490 -8.87 -15.44 19.96
CA PRO A 490 -7.67 -14.98 19.29
C PRO A 490 -8.00 -14.17 18.03
N LEU A 491 -9.18 -14.29 17.44
CA LEU A 491 -9.59 -13.46 16.31
C LEU A 491 -10.95 -12.83 16.60
N ASN A 492 -11.14 -11.58 16.19
CA ASN A 492 -12.48 -10.97 16.17
C ASN A 492 -13.24 -11.34 14.87
N GLY A 493 -14.49 -10.90 14.74
CA GLY A 493 -15.31 -11.30 13.59
C GLY A 493 -14.84 -10.75 12.24
N ILE A 494 -14.18 -9.59 12.22
CA ILE A 494 -13.58 -9.03 11.01
C ILE A 494 -12.35 -9.87 10.63
N GLU A 495 -11.51 -10.21 11.61
CA GLU A 495 -10.31 -11.02 11.40
C GLU A 495 -10.65 -12.47 10.97
N LEU A 496 -11.73 -13.06 11.50
CA LEU A 496 -12.23 -14.37 11.02
C LEU A 496 -12.75 -14.28 9.60
N ASN A 497 -13.49 -13.23 9.25
CA ASN A 497 -13.90 -13.03 7.86
C ASN A 497 -12.70 -12.90 6.94
N GLU A 498 -11.66 -12.14 7.32
CA GLU A 498 -10.45 -12.02 6.53
C GLU A 498 -9.72 -13.37 6.37
N VAL A 499 -9.68 -14.23 7.40
CA VAL A 499 -9.18 -15.62 7.27
C VAL A 499 -10.03 -16.39 6.25
N GLY A 500 -11.36 -16.34 6.38
CA GLY A 500 -12.29 -17.00 5.46
C GLY A 500 -12.07 -16.55 4.02
N HIS A 501 -12.00 -15.24 3.78
CA HIS A 501 -11.70 -14.68 2.46
C HIS A 501 -10.31 -15.10 1.98
N GLN A 502 -9.26 -15.11 2.81
CA GLN A 502 -7.93 -15.59 2.40
C GLN A 502 -7.91 -17.07 2.02
N LEU A 503 -8.75 -17.89 2.65
CA LEU A 503 -8.92 -19.29 2.29
C LEU A 503 -9.67 -19.45 0.97
N LEU A 504 -10.75 -18.69 0.75
CA LEU A 504 -11.43 -18.60 -0.56
C LEU A 504 -10.44 -18.19 -1.66
N LYS A 505 -9.67 -17.11 -1.41
CA LYS A 505 -8.60 -16.60 -2.28
C LYS A 505 -7.54 -17.65 -2.62
N SER A 506 -7.37 -18.67 -1.77
CA SER A 506 -6.38 -19.76 -1.96
C SER A 506 -7.00 -21.07 -2.45
N GLY A 507 -8.30 -21.09 -2.79
CA GLY A 507 -9.02 -22.29 -3.24
C GLY A 507 -9.43 -23.25 -2.12
N ASN A 508 -9.22 -22.88 -0.84
CA ASN A 508 -9.55 -23.69 0.33
C ASN A 508 -11.01 -23.44 0.76
N VAL A 509 -11.95 -23.77 -0.12
CA VAL A 509 -13.36 -23.38 0.02
C VAL A 509 -14.02 -23.99 1.25
N LYS A 510 -13.76 -25.27 1.53
CA LYS A 510 -14.35 -25.98 2.69
C LYS A 510 -13.85 -25.41 4.02
N GLU A 511 -12.56 -25.09 4.08
CA GLU A 511 -11.94 -24.44 5.22
C GLU A 511 -12.50 -23.04 5.40
N ALA A 512 -12.66 -22.26 4.32
CA ALA A 512 -13.26 -20.93 4.38
C ALA A 512 -14.68 -20.96 4.96
N ILE A 513 -15.53 -21.86 4.45
CA ILE A 513 -16.90 -22.09 4.96
C ILE A 513 -16.88 -22.41 6.47
N SER A 514 -15.92 -23.24 6.91
CA SER A 514 -15.78 -23.60 8.32
C SER A 514 -15.41 -22.40 9.19
N ILE A 515 -14.59 -21.48 8.67
CA ILE A 515 -14.22 -20.24 9.36
C ILE A 515 -15.37 -19.23 9.39
N PHE A 516 -16.12 -19.07 8.29
CA PHE A 516 -17.31 -18.24 8.29
C PHE A 516 -18.36 -18.77 9.27
N LYS A 517 -18.59 -20.10 9.32
CA LYS A 517 -19.45 -20.75 10.32
C LYS A 517 -18.96 -20.51 11.76
N LEU A 518 -17.64 -20.55 12.01
CA LEU A 518 -17.06 -20.22 13.31
C LEU A 518 -17.37 -18.77 13.72
N ASN A 519 -17.24 -17.83 12.78
CA ASN A 519 -17.52 -16.42 13.01
C ASN A 519 -18.98 -16.20 13.42
N THR A 520 -19.92 -16.81 12.70
CA THR A 520 -21.35 -16.63 12.94
C THR A 520 -21.79 -17.25 14.24
N ALA A 521 -21.33 -18.47 14.56
CA ALA A 521 -21.63 -19.13 15.83
C ALA A 521 -21.23 -18.28 17.05
N PHE A 522 -20.21 -17.44 16.94
CA PHE A 522 -19.71 -16.64 18.06
C PHE A 522 -20.33 -15.23 18.13
N PHE A 523 -20.54 -14.56 17.00
CA PHE A 523 -20.93 -13.14 16.97
C PHE A 523 -22.43 -12.89 16.73
N HIS A 524 -23.24 -13.90 16.37
CA HIS A 524 -24.70 -13.75 16.18
C HIS A 524 -25.43 -13.30 17.47
N ASN A 525 -24.85 -13.53 18.65
CA ASN A 525 -25.43 -13.13 19.94
C ASN A 525 -25.12 -11.69 20.36
N ARG A 526 -24.33 -10.92 19.59
CA ARG A 526 -24.06 -9.50 19.89
C ARG A 526 -24.52 -8.65 18.71
N LYS A 527 -25.63 -7.91 18.89
CA LYS A 527 -26.12 -6.88 17.96
C LYS A 527 -25.07 -5.76 17.78
N VAL A 528 -24.04 -6.00 16.99
CA VAL A 528 -23.09 -4.96 16.58
C VAL A 528 -23.25 -4.78 15.07
N TYR A 529 -23.66 -3.57 14.72
CA TYR A 529 -23.96 -3.11 13.36
C TYR A 529 -22.68 -2.87 12.54
N ALA A 530 -22.87 -2.81 11.21
CA ALA A 530 -21.91 -2.41 10.16
C ALA A 530 -21.11 -3.52 9.42
N THR A 531 -21.72 -4.66 9.04
CA THR A 531 -21.14 -5.60 8.05
C THR A 531 -22.15 -6.35 7.17
N HIS A 532 -23.47 -6.09 7.30
CA HIS A 532 -24.49 -6.96 6.70
C HIS A 532 -24.50 -6.93 5.16
N HIS A 533 -24.40 -5.77 4.51
CA HIS A 533 -24.35 -5.70 3.03
C HIS A 533 -23.03 -6.27 2.48
N PHE A 534 -21.91 -5.91 3.12
CA PHE A 534 -20.56 -6.26 2.65
C PHE A 534 -20.29 -7.78 2.66
N MET A 535 -20.85 -8.50 3.64
CA MET A 535 -20.71 -9.95 3.74
C MET A 535 -21.65 -10.70 2.79
N GLU A 536 -22.84 -10.16 2.49
CA GLU A 536 -23.80 -10.80 1.58
C GLU A 536 -23.29 -10.81 0.13
N GLU A 537 -22.96 -9.63 -0.41
CA GLU A 537 -22.49 -9.48 -1.79
C GLU A 537 -21.23 -10.29 -2.05
N SER A 538 -20.26 -10.23 -1.12
CA SER A 538 -19.01 -11.01 -1.23
C SER A 538 -19.24 -12.52 -1.30
N LEU A 539 -20.20 -13.05 -0.54
CA LEU A 539 -20.52 -14.49 -0.56
C LEU A 539 -21.30 -14.88 -1.82
N ILE A 540 -22.17 -14.00 -2.31
CA ILE A 540 -22.88 -14.16 -3.59
C ILE A 540 -21.87 -14.20 -4.75
N ASP A 541 -20.93 -13.27 -4.79
CA ASP A 541 -19.94 -13.19 -5.87
C ASP A 541 -18.95 -14.35 -5.84
N GLU A 542 -18.59 -14.85 -4.65
CA GLU A 542 -17.84 -16.10 -4.53
C GLU A 542 -18.64 -17.29 -5.08
N GLY A 543 -19.94 -17.37 -4.77
CA GLY A 543 -20.84 -18.37 -5.34
C GLY A 543 -20.81 -18.37 -6.86
N LYS A 544 -20.94 -17.19 -7.49
CA LYS A 544 -20.84 -17.03 -8.94
C LYS A 544 -19.45 -17.43 -9.47
N TYR A 545 -18.38 -17.08 -8.77
CA TYR A 545 -17.02 -17.44 -9.15
C TYR A 545 -16.81 -18.96 -9.16
N LEU A 546 -17.31 -19.67 -8.15
CA LEU A 546 -17.24 -21.13 -8.08
C LEU A 546 -18.03 -21.79 -9.22
N LEU A 547 -19.19 -21.24 -9.58
CA LEU A 547 -19.95 -21.69 -10.76
C LEU A 547 -19.19 -21.48 -12.07
N TYR A 548 -18.53 -20.32 -12.22
CA TYR A 548 -17.65 -20.06 -13.36
C TYR A 548 -16.48 -21.06 -13.45
N LYS A 549 -16.01 -21.57 -12.31
CA LYS A 549 -14.97 -22.61 -12.23
C LYS A 549 -15.50 -24.04 -12.34
N GLU A 550 -16.79 -24.22 -12.59
CA GLU A 550 -17.48 -25.52 -12.62
C GLU A 550 -17.39 -26.29 -11.28
N MET A 551 -17.13 -25.59 -10.18
CA MET A 551 -17.11 -26.12 -8.81
C MET A 551 -18.51 -26.08 -8.20
N ASN A 552 -19.44 -26.79 -8.84
CA ASN A 552 -20.88 -26.61 -8.60
C ASN A 552 -21.31 -27.00 -7.17
N LYS A 553 -20.71 -28.03 -6.59
CA LYS A 553 -21.04 -28.47 -5.22
C LYS A 553 -20.59 -27.45 -4.17
N GLU A 554 -19.39 -26.91 -4.33
CA GLU A 554 -18.85 -25.86 -3.49
C GLU A 554 -19.66 -24.56 -3.64
N ALA A 555 -20.12 -24.25 -4.86
CA ALA A 555 -21.02 -23.12 -5.10
C ALA A 555 -22.36 -23.29 -4.40
N VAL A 556 -22.93 -24.50 -4.38
CA VAL A 556 -24.14 -24.81 -3.60
C VAL A 556 -23.87 -24.59 -2.12
N GLU A 557 -22.78 -25.13 -1.58
CA GLU A 557 -22.46 -25.00 -0.15
C GLU A 557 -22.31 -23.52 0.31
N ILE A 558 -21.63 -22.67 -0.48
CA ILE A 558 -21.47 -21.25 -0.15
C ILE A 558 -22.80 -20.49 -0.29
N CYS A 559 -23.61 -20.81 -1.31
CA CYS A 559 -24.90 -20.16 -1.52
C CYS A 559 -25.94 -20.58 -0.47
N GLU A 560 -25.97 -21.84 -0.04
CA GLU A 560 -26.80 -22.32 1.07
C GLU A 560 -26.42 -21.60 2.37
N TYR A 561 -25.12 -21.47 2.62
CA TYR A 561 -24.62 -20.70 3.75
C TYR A 561 -25.05 -19.23 3.68
N THR A 562 -24.97 -18.62 2.49
CA THR A 562 -25.39 -17.23 2.25
C THR A 562 -26.88 -17.05 2.54
N VAL A 563 -27.74 -17.94 2.04
CA VAL A 563 -29.19 -17.90 2.34
C VAL A 563 -29.47 -18.07 3.83
N GLY A 564 -28.74 -18.95 4.52
CA GLY A 564 -28.86 -19.11 5.97
C GLY A 564 -28.50 -17.84 6.74
N MET A 565 -27.55 -17.06 6.22
CA MET A 565 -27.12 -15.78 6.78
C MET A 565 -28.06 -14.63 6.45
N PHE A 566 -28.64 -14.64 5.25
CA PHE A 566 -29.46 -13.57 4.71
C PHE A 566 -30.83 -14.11 4.25
N PRO A 567 -31.67 -14.61 5.17
CA PRO A 567 -32.92 -15.28 4.83
C PRO A 567 -34.00 -14.36 4.24
N ASN A 568 -33.76 -13.04 4.23
CA ASN A 568 -34.64 -12.05 3.63
C ASN A 568 -34.08 -11.46 2.32
N SER A 569 -32.97 -11.99 1.80
CA SER A 569 -32.34 -11.50 0.57
C SER A 569 -32.84 -12.22 -0.67
N SER A 570 -33.47 -11.49 -1.59
CA SER A 570 -33.81 -12.02 -2.92
C SER A 570 -32.56 -12.46 -3.70
N ALA A 571 -31.46 -11.70 -3.62
CA ALA A 571 -30.22 -11.97 -4.35
C ALA A 571 -29.52 -13.25 -3.87
N ALA A 572 -29.53 -13.53 -2.57
CA ALA A 572 -28.98 -14.77 -2.01
C ALA A 572 -29.75 -16.01 -2.51
N TYR A 573 -31.09 -15.94 -2.50
CA TYR A 573 -31.94 -17.01 -3.03
C TYR A 573 -31.80 -17.17 -4.55
N GLN A 574 -31.58 -16.09 -5.30
CA GLN A 574 -31.26 -16.16 -6.72
C GLN A 574 -29.93 -16.90 -6.94
N SER A 575 -28.87 -16.52 -6.23
CA SER A 575 -27.54 -17.14 -6.36
C SER A 575 -27.58 -18.64 -6.03
N LEU A 576 -28.33 -19.03 -4.98
CA LEU A 576 -28.53 -20.43 -4.64
C LEU A 576 -29.31 -21.20 -5.72
N ALA A 577 -30.31 -20.57 -6.34
CA ALA A 577 -31.05 -21.18 -7.42
C ALA A 577 -30.18 -21.44 -8.66
N GLU A 578 -29.30 -20.50 -9.00
CA GLU A 578 -28.30 -20.64 -10.07
C GLU A 578 -27.33 -21.79 -9.76
N ALA A 579 -26.87 -21.89 -8.49
CA ALA A 579 -25.96 -22.95 -8.08
C ALA A 579 -26.59 -24.35 -8.12
N TYR A 580 -27.81 -24.52 -7.60
CA TYR A 580 -28.53 -25.79 -7.72
C TYR A 580 -28.78 -26.18 -9.17
N LEU A 581 -29.05 -25.22 -10.04
CA LEU A 581 -29.25 -25.50 -11.46
C LEU A 581 -27.97 -26.03 -12.11
N ALA A 582 -26.82 -25.43 -11.82
CA ALA A 582 -25.53 -25.88 -12.32
C ALA A 582 -25.14 -27.27 -11.77
N ASP A 583 -25.49 -27.58 -10.52
CA ASP A 583 -25.31 -28.91 -9.93
C ASP A 583 -26.35 -29.96 -10.42
N GLY A 584 -27.28 -29.56 -11.31
CA GLY A 584 -28.28 -30.44 -11.91
C GLY A 584 -29.56 -30.63 -11.09
N ASN A 585 -29.72 -29.92 -9.97
CA ASN A 585 -30.89 -30.00 -9.10
C ASN A 585 -31.96 -28.97 -9.48
N LYS A 586 -32.66 -29.23 -10.59
CA LYS A 586 -33.69 -28.34 -11.16
C LYS A 586 -34.85 -28.04 -10.20
N GLU A 587 -35.25 -29.00 -9.36
CA GLU A 587 -36.36 -28.80 -8.42
C GLU A 587 -36.02 -27.78 -7.35
N LEU A 588 -34.84 -27.90 -6.72
CA LEU A 588 -34.39 -26.94 -5.72
C LEU A 588 -34.11 -25.57 -6.34
N ALA A 589 -33.60 -25.50 -7.57
CA ALA A 589 -33.45 -24.24 -8.30
C ALA A 589 -34.79 -23.50 -8.46
N ILE A 590 -35.85 -24.21 -8.88
CA ILE A 590 -37.19 -23.64 -9.03
C ILE A 590 -37.75 -23.14 -7.69
N GLN A 591 -37.55 -23.88 -6.60
CA GLN A 591 -38.00 -23.47 -5.27
C GLN A 591 -37.34 -22.16 -4.82
N ASN A 592 -36.02 -22.04 -5.00
CA ASN A 592 -35.27 -20.87 -4.58
C ASN A 592 -35.54 -19.65 -5.47
N TYR A 593 -35.73 -19.81 -6.79
CA TYR A 593 -36.18 -18.71 -7.65
C TYR A 593 -37.58 -18.20 -7.26
N LYS A 594 -38.51 -19.08 -6.87
CA LYS A 594 -39.82 -18.66 -6.34
C LYS A 594 -39.67 -17.85 -5.06
N LYS A 595 -38.79 -18.27 -4.15
CA LYS A 595 -38.53 -17.54 -2.91
C LYS A 595 -37.88 -16.17 -3.16
N ALA A 596 -36.96 -16.08 -4.11
CA ALA A 596 -36.38 -14.81 -4.54
C ALA A 596 -37.43 -13.84 -5.08
N ILE A 597 -38.42 -14.32 -5.86
CA ILE A 597 -39.55 -13.49 -6.35
C ILE A 597 -40.49 -13.06 -5.22
N GLU A 598 -40.73 -13.93 -4.23
CA GLU A 598 -41.53 -13.58 -3.06
C GLU A 598 -40.92 -12.40 -2.30
N LEU A 599 -39.59 -12.38 -2.18
CA LEU A 599 -38.83 -11.34 -1.50
C LEU A 599 -38.64 -10.07 -2.35
N ASP A 600 -38.47 -10.20 -3.67
CA ASP A 600 -38.48 -9.07 -4.62
C ASP A 600 -39.31 -9.40 -5.88
N PRO A 601 -40.61 -9.03 -5.89
CA PRO A 601 -41.49 -9.28 -7.02
C PRO A 601 -41.14 -8.52 -8.30
N LYS A 602 -40.22 -7.55 -8.26
CA LYS A 602 -39.82 -6.73 -9.42
C LYS A 602 -38.56 -7.25 -10.11
N ASN A 603 -37.92 -8.29 -9.58
CA ASN A 603 -36.71 -8.88 -10.16
C ASN A 603 -37.02 -9.62 -11.47
N ASN A 604 -36.99 -8.87 -12.58
CA ASN A 604 -37.32 -9.35 -13.92
C ASN A 604 -36.36 -10.46 -14.41
N LEU A 605 -35.11 -10.48 -13.93
CA LEU A 605 -34.13 -11.50 -14.30
C LEU A 605 -34.54 -12.87 -13.76
N VAL A 606 -34.88 -12.93 -12.46
CA VAL A 606 -35.36 -14.16 -11.80
C VAL A 606 -36.65 -14.67 -12.42
N ILE A 607 -37.60 -13.76 -12.72
CA ILE A 607 -38.87 -14.12 -13.38
C ILE A 607 -38.62 -14.77 -14.74
N GLN A 608 -37.67 -14.25 -15.52
CA GLN A 608 -37.33 -14.82 -16.83
C GLN A 608 -36.62 -16.17 -16.69
N ALA A 609 -35.69 -16.31 -15.74
CA ALA A 609 -35.01 -17.57 -15.46
C ALA A 609 -36.00 -18.68 -15.08
N LEU A 610 -36.92 -18.39 -14.16
CA LEU A 610 -37.96 -19.33 -13.73
C LEU A 610 -38.91 -19.72 -14.88
N LYS A 611 -39.28 -18.76 -15.75
CA LYS A 611 -40.11 -19.04 -16.95
C LYS A 611 -39.40 -19.94 -17.95
N ARG A 612 -38.08 -19.80 -18.13
CA ARG A 612 -37.30 -20.67 -19.02
C ARG A 612 -37.21 -22.09 -18.46
N LEU A 613 -36.98 -22.22 -17.15
CA LEU A 613 -36.89 -23.52 -16.47
C LEU A 613 -38.20 -24.28 -16.40
N SER A 614 -39.32 -23.56 -16.33
CA SER A 614 -40.66 -24.15 -16.29
C SER A 614 -41.20 -24.56 -17.67
N LYS A 615 -40.46 -24.24 -18.75
CA LYS A 615 -40.77 -24.63 -20.14
C LYS A 615 -39.91 -25.78 -20.66
N LEU A 616 -38.80 -26.07 -19.97
CA LEU A 616 -37.99 -27.28 -20.10
C LEU A 616 -38.60 -28.39 -19.26
#